data_AF-A0A7J8ENT7-F1
#
_entry.id   AF-A0A7J8ENT7-F1
#
_cell.length_a   1.000
_cell.length_b   1.000
_cell.length_c   1.000
_cell.angle_alpha   90.00
_cell.angle_beta   90.00
_cell.angle_gamma   90.00
#
_symmetry.space_group_name_H-M   'P 1'
#
loop_
_entity.id
_entity.type
_entity.pdbx_description
1 polymer ?
#
loop_
_entity_poly.entity_id
_entity_poly.type
_entity_poly.pdbx_seq_one_letter_code
_entity_poly.pdbx_strand_id
1 'polypeptide(L)'
;MADQQLINKRRLFIRSVGHGTINALLDDLLQDKVINQEEMCKVKDENHTVMDRARVLIDLIIGKGRHACWKFIQHLKEEDPELACKMGVHLC
;
A
#
# COMPACT_ATOMS: atom_id res chain seq x y z
N MET A 1 -6.58 -4.94 -14.62
CA MET A 1 -5.50 -5.65 -13.91
C MET A 1 -5.18 -4.86 -12.63
N ALA A 2 -5.00 -5.50 -11.46
CA ALA A 2 -4.84 -4.79 -10.18
C ALA A 2 -3.60 -3.88 -10.14
N ASP A 3 -2.51 -4.33 -10.75
CA ASP A 3 -1.25 -3.59 -10.93
C ASP A 3 -1.44 -2.24 -11.65
N GLN A 4 -2.10 -2.21 -12.81
CA GLN A 4 -2.40 -0.96 -13.53
C GLN A 4 -3.30 -0.01 -12.73
N GLN A 5 -4.25 -0.53 -11.94
CA GLN A 5 -5.09 0.32 -11.10
C GLN A 5 -4.25 1.01 -10.02
N LEU A 6 -3.37 0.26 -9.35
CA LEU A 6 -2.42 0.81 -8.38
C LEU A 6 -1.51 1.85 -8.99
N ILE A 7 -0.91 1.59 -10.16
CA ILE A 7 -0.03 2.54 -10.85
C ILE A 7 -0.76 3.85 -11.15
N ASN A 8 -1.98 3.78 -11.71
CA ASN A 8 -2.76 4.96 -12.06
C ASN A 8 -3.25 5.72 -10.82
N LYS A 9 -3.58 5.00 -9.74
CA LYS A 9 -4.13 5.57 -8.51
C LYS A 9 -3.07 5.88 -7.45
N ARG A 10 -1.78 5.61 -7.72
CA ARG A 10 -0.69 5.81 -6.75
C ARG A 10 -0.65 7.22 -6.18
N ARG A 11 -0.87 8.24 -7.02
CA ARG A 11 -0.88 9.65 -6.56
C ARG A 11 -2.04 9.94 -5.61
N LEU A 12 -3.19 9.31 -5.85
CA LEU A 12 -4.37 9.47 -5.00
C LEU A 12 -4.13 8.80 -3.64
N PHE A 13 -3.56 7.59 -3.65
CA PHE A 13 -3.15 6.87 -2.45
C PHE A 13 -2.19 7.70 -1.60
N ILE A 14 -1.07 8.14 -2.19
CA ILE A 14 -0.03 8.92 -1.50
C ILE A 14 -0.59 10.18 -0.82
N ARG A 15 -1.57 10.85 -1.44
CA ARG A 15 -2.15 12.09 -0.91
C ARG A 15 -3.26 11.87 0.11
N SER A 16 -3.87 10.70 0.12
CA SER A 16 -5.07 10.42 0.92
C SER A 16 -4.80 9.46 2.08
N VAL A 17 -3.75 8.64 2.00
CA VAL A 17 -3.43 7.64 3.03
C VAL A 17 -2.88 8.31 4.30
N GLY A 18 -3.38 7.86 5.44
CA GLY A 18 -2.92 8.28 6.75
C GLY A 18 -1.72 7.47 7.24
N HIS A 19 -1.00 8.02 8.22
CA HIS A 19 0.12 7.31 8.88
C HIS A 19 -0.32 5.98 9.52
N GLY A 20 -1.51 5.95 10.12
CA GLY A 20 -2.08 4.74 10.74
C GLY A 20 -2.27 3.63 9.73
N THR A 21 -2.96 3.92 8.63
CA THR A 21 -3.21 2.98 7.54
C THR A 21 -1.92 2.45 6.92
N ILE A 22 -0.90 3.29 6.71
CA ILE A 22 0.40 2.82 6.19
C ILE A 22 1.05 1.79 7.12
N ASN A 23 1.05 2.05 8.43
CA ASN A 23 1.68 1.14 9.38
C ASN A 23 0.94 -0.20 9.47
N ALA A 24 -0.39 -0.17 9.47
CA ALA A 24 -1.18 -1.40 9.46
C ALA A 24 -0.94 -2.20 8.18
N LEU A 25 -1.02 -1.56 7.01
CA LEU A 25 -0.71 -2.18 5.73
C LEU A 25 0.70 -2.80 5.69
N LEU A 26 1.70 -2.12 6.26
CA LEU A 26 3.05 -2.67 6.36
C LEU A 26 3.12 -3.93 7.23
N ASP A 27 2.44 -3.92 8.38
CA ASP A 27 2.35 -5.08 9.28
C ASP A 27 1.62 -6.26 8.59
N ASP A 28 0.49 -6.01 7.92
CA ASP A 28 -0.27 -7.03 7.20
C ASP A 28 0.54 -7.64 6.03
N LEU A 29 1.21 -6.79 5.25
CA LEU A 29 2.08 -7.25 4.15
C LEU A 29 3.30 -8.03 4.65
N LEU A 30 3.82 -7.67 5.84
CA LEU A 30 4.88 -8.43 6.48
C LEU A 30 4.35 -9.79 6.95
N GLN A 31 3.16 -9.82 7.55
CA GLN A 31 2.52 -11.04 8.02
C GLN A 31 2.21 -12.01 6.87
N ASP A 32 1.74 -11.49 5.74
CA ASP A 32 1.54 -12.24 4.49
C ASP A 32 2.84 -12.58 3.75
N LYS A 33 4.01 -12.20 4.29
CA LYS A 33 5.35 -12.41 3.70
C LYS A 33 5.48 -11.84 2.28
N VAL A 34 4.72 -10.79 1.97
CA VAL A 34 4.83 -10.05 0.70
C VAL A 34 6.08 -9.18 0.72
N ILE A 35 6.36 -8.59 1.88
CA ILE A 35 7.56 -7.79 2.15
C ILE A 35 8.37 -8.44 3.29
N ASN A 36 9.67 -8.17 3.33
CA ASN A 36 10.54 -8.64 4.41
C ASN A 36 10.72 -7.55 5.48
N GLN A 37 11.19 -7.94 6.68
CA GLN A 37 11.48 -6.99 7.76
C GLN A 37 12.47 -5.90 7.31
N GLU A 38 13.47 -6.23 6.50
CA GLU A 38 14.41 -5.24 5.98
C GLU A 38 13.71 -4.18 5.12
N GLU A 39 12.77 -4.59 4.26
CA GLU A 39 12.04 -3.66 3.39
C GLU A 39 11.05 -2.80 4.18
N MET A 40 10.39 -3.39 5.18
CA MET A 40 9.55 -2.65 6.12
C MET A 40 10.35 -1.60 6.90
N CYS A 41 11.55 -1.97 7.36
CA CYS A 41 12.47 -1.09 8.07
C CYS A 41 12.86 0.10 7.17
N LYS A 42 13.23 -0.15 5.90
CA LYS A 42 13.50 0.92 4.91
C LYS A 42 12.31 1.86 4.74
N VAL A 43 11.09 1.33 4.62
CA VAL A 43 9.89 2.17 4.49
C VAL A 43 9.69 3.03 5.74
N LYS A 44 9.84 2.46 6.94
CA LYS A 44 9.63 3.19 8.21
C LYS A 44 10.74 4.20 8.54
N ASP A 45 12.00 3.80 8.40
CA ASP A 45 13.17 4.57 8.86
C ASP A 45 13.69 5.57 7.83
N GLU A 46 13.65 5.28 6.52
CA GLU A 46 14.20 6.21 5.51
C GLU A 46 13.24 7.36 5.16
N ASN A 47 11.95 7.23 5.47
CA ASN A 47 10.94 8.19 5.04
C ASN A 47 10.42 9.05 6.19
N HIS A 48 10.78 10.34 6.16
CA HIS A 48 10.40 11.34 7.16
C HIS A 48 8.91 11.73 7.10
N THR A 49 8.27 11.64 5.93
CA THR A 49 6.87 12.05 5.74
C THR A 49 5.96 10.87 5.39
N VAL A 50 4.68 10.99 5.75
CA VAL A 50 3.62 10.02 5.40
C VAL A 50 3.54 9.80 3.89
N MET A 51 3.71 10.86 3.10
CA MET A 51 3.67 10.79 1.64
C MET A 51 4.84 10.01 1.05
N ASP A 52 6.05 10.19 1.58
CA ASP A 52 7.22 9.44 1.09
C ASP A 52 7.11 7.96 1.47
N ARG A 53 6.64 7.65 2.69
CA ARG A 53 6.32 6.27 3.11
C ARG A 53 5.33 5.61 2.17
N ALA A 54 4.24 6.32 1.84
CA ALA A 54 3.22 5.82 0.93
C ALA A 54 3.76 5.57 -0.48
N ARG A 55 4.67 6.44 -0.96
CA ARG A 55 5.32 6.29 -2.27
C ARG A 55 6.20 5.06 -2.30
N VAL A 56 7.06 4.89 -1.29
CA VAL A 56 7.93 3.72 -1.20
C VAL A 56 7.09 2.45 -1.10
N LEU A 57 6.08 2.42 -0.21
CA LEU A 57 5.20 1.27 -0.05
C LEU A 57 4.55 0.82 -1.36
N ILE A 58 3.92 1.76 -2.10
CA ILE A 58 3.21 1.41 -3.34
C ILE A 58 4.17 0.98 -4.45
N ASP A 59 5.32 1.64 -4.59
CA ASP A 59 6.31 1.28 -5.60
C ASP A 59 6.91 -0.12 -5.31
N LEU A 60 7.09 -0.45 -4.03
CA LEU A 60 7.57 -1.76 -3.56
C LEU A 60 6.58 -2.87 -3.92
N ILE A 61 5.29 -2.65 -3.68
CA ILE A 61 4.21 -3.59 -3.99
C ILE A 61 4.05 -3.79 -5.51
N ILE A 62 4.12 -2.71 -6.29
CA ILE A 62 4.09 -2.78 -7.76
C ILE A 62 5.28 -3.60 -8.27
N GLY A 63 6.46 -3.41 -7.67
CA GLY A 63 7.68 -4.16 -8.02
C GLY A 63 7.61 -5.66 -7.72
N LYS A 64 6.88 -6.07 -6.67
CA LYS A 64 6.63 -7.49 -6.35
C LYS A 64 5.66 -8.17 -7.32
N GLY A 65 4.88 -7.39 -8.07
CA GLY A 65 3.97 -7.88 -9.10
C GLY A 65 2.53 -8.05 -8.63
N ARG A 66 1.71 -8.65 -9.50
CA ARG A 66 0.24 -8.64 -9.35
C ARG A 66 -0.28 -9.26 -8.05
N HIS A 67 0.36 -10.30 -7.54
CA HIS A 67 -0.09 -10.98 -6.32
C HIS A 67 0.00 -10.06 -5.09
N ALA A 68 1.10 -9.33 -4.96
CA ALA A 68 1.30 -8.33 -3.91
C ALA A 68 0.29 -7.18 -4.04
N CYS A 69 0.07 -6.67 -5.26
CA CYS A 69 -0.92 -5.65 -5.56
C CYS A 69 -2.34 -6.08 -5.12
N TRP A 70 -2.71 -7.34 -5.36
CA TRP A 70 -4.01 -7.86 -4.97
C TRP A 70 -4.16 -7.95 -3.46
N LYS A 71 -3.17 -8.51 -2.76
CA LYS A 71 -3.13 -8.58 -1.29
C LYS A 71 -3.21 -7.20 -0.64
N PHE A 72 -2.47 -6.23 -1.18
CA PHE A 72 -2.53 -4.86 -0.70
C PHE A 72 -3.91 -4.23 -0.79
N ILE A 73 -4.62 -4.43 -1.92
CA ILE A 73 -5.97 -3.90 -2.09
C ILE A 73 -6.95 -4.53 -1.09
N GLN A 74 -6.78 -5.83 -0.79
CA GLN A 74 -7.57 -6.51 0.23
C GLN A 74 -7.39 -5.87 1.59
N HIS A 75 -6.13 -5.77 2.07
CA HIS A 75 -5.81 -5.14 3.35
C HIS A 75 -6.24 -3.67 3.40
N LEU A 76 -6.05 -2.92 2.32
CA LEU A 76 -6.51 -1.53 2.23
C LEU A 76 -8.02 -1.40 2.43
N LYS A 77 -8.80 -2.37 1.97
CA LYS A 77 -10.25 -2.36 2.13
C LYS A 77 -10.67 -2.66 3.58
N GLU A 78 -9.90 -3.50 4.27
CA GLU A 78 -10.13 -3.86 5.66
C GLU A 78 -9.73 -2.72 6.60
N GLU A 79 -8.56 -2.11 6.36
CA GLU A 79 -8.01 -1.04 7.19
C GLU A 79 -8.64 0.33 6.90
N ASP A 80 -8.90 0.65 5.63
CA ASP A 80 -9.42 1.95 5.20
C ASP A 80 -10.42 1.83 4.03
N PRO A 81 -11.66 1.40 4.32
CA PRO A 81 -12.69 1.22 3.30
C PRO A 81 -13.04 2.52 2.56
N GLU A 82 -12.91 3.69 3.21
CA GLU A 82 -13.13 4.99 2.57
C GLU A 82 -12.07 5.28 1.50
N LEU A 83 -10.80 5.01 1.81
CA LEU A 83 -9.70 5.15 0.87
C LEU A 83 -9.81 4.13 -0.26
N ALA A 84 -10.14 2.88 0.04
CA ALA A 84 -10.40 1.86 -0.97
C ALA A 84 -11.53 2.29 -1.93
N CYS A 85 -12.59 2.89 -1.39
CA CYS A 85 -13.68 3.45 -2.18
C CYS A 85 -13.22 4.62 -3.07
N LYS A 86 -12.46 5.58 -2.51
CA LYS A 86 -11.85 6.70 -3.28
C LYS A 86 -10.92 6.22 -4.39
N MET A 87 -10.17 5.16 -4.13
CA MET A 87 -9.26 4.55 -5.09
C MET A 87 -10.01 3.84 -6.22
N GLY A 88 -11.30 3.53 -6.05
CA GLY A 88 -12.10 2.81 -7.04
C GLY A 88 -11.66 1.36 -7.22
N VAL A 89 -10.93 0.82 -6.23
CA VAL A 89 -10.49 -0.59 -6.20
C VAL A 89 -11.56 -1.51 -5.61
N HIS A 90 -12.77 -0.95 -5.36
CA HIS A 90 -13.94 -1.70 -4.98
C HIS A 90 -14.34 -2.59 -6.17
N LEU A 91 -13.93 -3.86 -6.13
CA LEU A 91 -14.63 -4.91 -6.85
C LEU A 91 -16.06 -4.93 -6.29
N CYS A 92 -17.00 -4.45 -7.09
CA CYS A 92 -18.34 -5.02 -7.07
C CYS A 92 -18.27 -6.46 -7.61
#